data_AF-A0A2E5ANL6-F1
#
_entry.id   AF-A0A2E5ANL6-F1
#
_cell.length_a   1.000
_cell.length_b   1.000
_cell.length_c   1.000
_cell.angle_alpha   90.00
_cell.angle_beta   90.00
_cell.angle_gamma   90.00
#
_symmetry.space_group_name_H-M   'P 1'
#
loop_
_entity.id
_entity.type
_entity.pdbx_description
1 polymer ?
#
loop_
_entity_poly.entity_id
_entity_poly.type
_entity_poly.pdbx_seq_one_letter_code
_entity_poly.pdbx_strand_id
1 'polypeptide(L)'
;MLDRFSGLTPIITKKPFTSVGTSHNLEEEDYSNFFKITHPHLWGWGDYSQPHIIITINKEDVLQLQRIVYIRPGDGEHDLSGDVIKIGKNFNDTKNIEKLYGITINKEIPRFILRDFCKLGFSDIKKHGFMVTNEEFLKQKFDNVHYFPVNAFWNQELFFEECKIINEKFKLDLSLGEDAVKIHQEFIELHEQLKTRYRANDIITAIEENKNVTIQGLDLIEEAYIYSWIETTNKNILAPFTNKFFTSTKEIIDYINWYPHFYHGMNPTLPK
;
A
#
# COMPACT_ATOMS: atom_id res chain seq x y z
N MET A 1 -14.29 5.42 -12.59
CA MET A 1 -13.88 5.69 -13.99
C MET A 1 -14.69 4.89 -14.99
N LEU A 2 -14.85 3.57 -14.82
CA LEU A 2 -15.61 2.74 -15.76
C LEU A 2 -17.02 3.26 -16.02
N ASP A 3 -17.76 3.59 -14.96
CA ASP A 3 -19.12 4.16 -15.08
C ASP A 3 -19.12 5.43 -15.91
N ARG A 4 -18.37 6.44 -15.48
CA ARG A 4 -18.25 7.73 -16.18
C ARG A 4 -17.90 7.65 -17.67
N PHE A 5 -17.07 6.69 -18.06
CA PHE A 5 -16.56 6.60 -19.44
C PHE A 5 -17.25 5.53 -20.28
N SER A 6 -18.24 4.81 -19.74
CA SER A 6 -18.98 3.80 -20.48
C SER A 6 -20.14 4.42 -21.25
N GLY A 7 -20.21 4.15 -22.56
CA GLY A 7 -21.36 4.48 -23.41
C GLY A 7 -22.66 3.75 -23.04
N LEU A 8 -22.59 2.77 -22.14
CA LEU A 8 -23.75 2.03 -21.61
C LEU A 8 -24.47 2.75 -20.46
N THR A 9 -23.94 3.88 -20.00
CA THR A 9 -24.40 4.58 -18.79
C THR A 9 -24.76 6.03 -19.11
N PRO A 10 -25.61 6.69 -18.31
CA PRO A 10 -25.86 8.12 -18.46
C PRO A 10 -24.58 8.95 -18.36
N ILE A 11 -24.60 10.17 -18.91
CA ILE A 11 -23.47 11.09 -18.81
C ILE A 11 -23.21 11.43 -17.34
N ILE A 12 -22.05 11.03 -16.82
CA ILE A 12 -21.59 11.34 -15.45
C ILE A 12 -20.48 12.38 -15.52
N THR A 13 -20.68 13.53 -14.89
CA THR A 13 -19.68 14.62 -14.85
C THR A 13 -18.85 14.62 -13.57
N LYS A 14 -19.25 13.82 -12.57
CA LYS A 14 -18.59 13.71 -11.27
C LYS A 14 -17.28 12.94 -11.36
N LYS A 15 -16.30 13.33 -10.54
CA LYS A 15 -14.98 12.66 -10.48
C LYS A 15 -15.10 11.39 -9.63
N PRO A 16 -14.34 10.32 -9.95
CA PRO A 16 -14.37 9.06 -9.20
C PRO A 16 -13.61 9.12 -7.85
N PHE A 17 -13.25 10.32 -7.41
CA PHE A 17 -12.53 10.60 -6.18
C PHE A 17 -12.89 12.00 -5.66
N THR A 18 -12.74 12.17 -4.35
CA THR A 18 -12.92 13.43 -3.62
C THR A 18 -11.78 14.41 -3.89
N SER A 19 -11.89 15.63 -3.35
CA SER A 19 -10.84 16.65 -3.43
C SER A 19 -9.50 16.23 -2.81
N VAL A 20 -9.49 15.18 -2.00
CA VAL A 20 -8.27 14.61 -1.38
C VAL A 20 -7.87 13.26 -1.99
N GLY A 21 -8.47 12.88 -3.13
CA GLY A 21 -8.11 11.67 -3.87
C GLY A 21 -8.75 10.36 -3.37
N THR A 22 -9.56 10.40 -2.32
CA THR A 22 -10.25 9.20 -1.80
C THR A 22 -11.55 8.91 -2.55
N SER A 23 -12.01 7.66 -2.56
CA SER A 23 -13.31 7.28 -3.16
C SER A 23 -14.39 6.92 -2.13
N HIS A 24 -14.21 7.32 -0.85
CA HIS A 24 -15.24 7.17 0.18
C HIS A 24 -16.24 8.32 0.14
N ASN A 25 -17.48 8.04 0.54
CA ASN A 25 -18.57 9.02 0.61
C ASN A 25 -18.84 9.73 -0.72
N LEU A 26 -18.63 9.03 -1.83
CA LEU A 26 -19.20 9.43 -3.10
C LEU A 26 -20.69 9.05 -3.05
N GLU A 27 -21.57 10.01 -3.30
CA GLU A 27 -23.02 9.78 -3.23
C GLU A 27 -23.44 8.77 -4.31
N GLU A 28 -24.25 7.77 -3.96
CA GLU A 28 -24.71 6.75 -4.95
C GLU A 28 -25.48 7.39 -6.11
N GLU A 29 -26.15 8.52 -5.86
CA GLU A 29 -26.86 9.32 -6.88
C GLU A 29 -25.92 9.97 -7.92
N ASP A 30 -24.61 10.06 -7.65
CA ASP A 30 -23.64 10.58 -8.61
C ASP A 30 -23.26 9.56 -9.71
N TYR A 31 -23.77 8.33 -9.62
CA TYR A 31 -23.39 7.19 -10.47
C TYR A 31 -24.61 6.39 -10.97
N SER A 32 -24.42 5.58 -12.01
CA SER A 32 -25.52 4.94 -12.72
C SER A 32 -26.02 3.64 -12.06
N ASN A 33 -25.30 3.13 -11.06
CA ASN A 33 -25.47 1.79 -10.49
C ASN A 33 -25.25 0.62 -11.47
N PHE A 34 -24.78 0.89 -12.70
CA PHE A 34 -24.40 -0.15 -13.66
C PHE A 34 -23.20 -0.96 -13.17
N PHE A 35 -22.25 -0.28 -12.52
CA PHE A 35 -21.11 -0.91 -11.84
C PHE A 35 -21.39 -0.97 -10.34
N LYS A 36 -21.19 -2.14 -9.72
CA LYS A 36 -21.32 -2.32 -8.28
C LYS A 36 -19.96 -2.58 -7.65
N ILE A 37 -19.64 -1.82 -6.62
CA ILE A 37 -18.47 -2.06 -5.77
C ILE A 37 -18.88 -3.08 -4.71
N THR A 38 -18.08 -4.13 -4.53
CA THR A 38 -18.32 -5.14 -3.50
C THR A 38 -17.14 -5.20 -2.55
N HIS A 39 -17.42 -5.31 -1.26
CA HIS A 39 -16.45 -5.67 -0.23
C HIS A 39 -16.75 -7.10 0.24
N PRO A 40 -16.13 -8.14 -0.36
CA PRO A 40 -16.54 -9.53 -0.12
C PRO A 40 -16.46 -9.96 1.35
N HIS A 41 -15.50 -9.41 2.11
CA HIS A 41 -15.34 -9.68 3.53
C HIS A 41 -16.49 -9.11 4.40
N LEU A 42 -17.26 -8.15 3.90
CA LEU A 42 -18.41 -7.55 4.61
C LEU A 42 -19.74 -8.04 4.06
N TRP A 43 -19.86 -8.17 2.74
CA TRP A 43 -21.14 -8.37 2.05
C TRP A 43 -21.25 -9.71 1.32
N GLY A 44 -20.20 -10.53 1.39
CA GLY A 44 -20.10 -11.77 0.65
C GLY A 44 -19.73 -11.56 -0.81
N TRP A 45 -19.48 -12.67 -1.50
CA TRP A 45 -19.26 -12.70 -2.93
C TRP A 45 -20.62 -12.64 -3.64
N GLY A 46 -20.76 -11.74 -4.62
CA GLY A 46 -21.99 -11.61 -5.41
C GLY A 46 -22.29 -12.84 -6.28
N ASP A 47 -23.19 -12.70 -7.25
CA ASP A 47 -23.49 -13.77 -8.20
C ASP A 47 -22.29 -14.04 -9.13
N TYR A 48 -21.60 -15.16 -8.94
CA TYR A 48 -20.37 -15.55 -9.63
C TYR A 48 -20.50 -15.65 -11.16
N SER A 49 -21.74 -15.73 -11.69
CA SER A 49 -21.99 -15.75 -13.12
C SER A 49 -21.93 -14.37 -13.78
N GLN A 50 -22.01 -13.29 -12.99
CA GLN A 50 -21.92 -11.92 -13.49
C GLN A 50 -20.47 -11.57 -13.90
N PRO A 51 -20.28 -10.52 -14.73
CA PRO A 51 -18.95 -9.95 -14.98
C PRO A 51 -18.30 -9.44 -13.69
N HIS A 52 -17.06 -9.85 -13.42
CA HIS A 52 -16.28 -9.39 -12.27
C HIS A 52 -14.96 -8.76 -12.70
N ILE A 53 -14.58 -7.70 -11.99
CA ILE A 53 -13.22 -7.16 -12.01
C ILE A 53 -12.67 -7.33 -10.59
N ILE A 54 -11.62 -8.13 -10.45
CA ILE A 54 -10.96 -8.36 -9.17
C ILE A 54 -9.63 -7.62 -9.17
N ILE A 55 -9.45 -6.71 -8.22
CA ILE A 55 -8.17 -6.04 -8.03
C ILE A 55 -7.19 -7.04 -7.42
N THR A 56 -6.07 -7.26 -8.10
CA THR A 56 -5.01 -8.19 -7.66
C THR A 56 -3.79 -7.44 -7.16
N ILE A 57 -3.09 -8.05 -6.20
CA ILE A 57 -1.94 -7.48 -5.50
C ILE A 57 -0.72 -8.37 -5.72
N ASN A 58 0.39 -7.79 -6.15
CA ASN A 58 1.70 -8.44 -6.14
C ASN A 58 2.52 -8.02 -4.92
N LYS A 59 3.60 -8.74 -4.63
CA LYS A 59 4.42 -8.48 -3.44
C LYS A 59 5.05 -7.09 -3.48
N GLU A 60 5.41 -6.63 -4.67
CA GLU A 60 6.02 -5.35 -4.95
C GLU A 60 5.07 -4.17 -4.66
N ASP A 61 3.75 -4.45 -4.63
CA ASP A 61 2.72 -3.44 -4.39
C ASP A 61 2.47 -3.20 -2.90
N VAL A 62 2.88 -4.14 -2.04
CA VAL A 62 2.53 -4.15 -0.61
C VAL A 62 3.05 -2.91 0.10
N LEU A 63 4.28 -2.46 -0.20
CA LEU A 63 4.82 -1.22 0.36
C LEU A 63 3.90 -0.04 0.07
N GLN A 64 3.53 0.13 -1.20
CA GLN A 64 2.72 1.28 -1.61
C GLN A 64 1.31 1.22 -1.03
N LEU A 65 0.70 0.02 -0.96
CA LEU A 65 -0.60 -0.16 -0.33
C LEU A 65 -0.57 0.14 1.17
N GLN A 66 0.46 -0.33 1.87
CA GLN A 66 0.63 -0.05 3.30
C GLN A 66 0.79 1.46 3.54
N ARG A 67 1.57 2.15 2.70
CA ARG A 67 1.71 3.62 2.72
C ARG A 67 0.38 4.33 2.51
N ILE A 68 -0.42 3.89 1.54
CA ILE A 68 -1.74 4.47 1.28
C ILE A 68 -2.67 4.30 2.48
N VAL A 69 -2.66 3.15 3.16
CA VAL A 69 -3.53 2.90 4.33
C VAL A 69 -3.10 3.74 5.54
N TYR A 70 -1.80 3.84 5.80
CA TYR A 70 -1.28 4.52 6.99
C TYR A 70 -1.20 6.05 6.87
N ILE A 71 -0.93 6.55 5.66
CA ILE A 71 -0.69 7.97 5.38
C ILE A 71 -1.89 8.58 4.62
N ARG A 72 -3.03 7.88 4.61
CA ARG A 72 -4.20 8.29 3.82
C ARG A 72 -4.72 9.67 4.25
N PRO A 73 -4.89 10.62 3.31
CA PRO A 73 -5.63 11.83 3.59
C PRO A 73 -7.10 11.54 3.95
N GLY A 74 -7.63 12.17 4.99
CA GLY A 74 -9.08 12.27 5.24
C GLY A 74 -9.69 11.25 6.22
N ASP A 75 -9.12 10.07 6.40
CA ASP A 75 -9.75 9.01 7.22
C ASP A 75 -9.12 8.84 8.63
N GLY A 76 -7.91 9.38 8.84
CA GLY A 76 -7.19 9.27 10.11
C GLY A 76 -6.65 10.62 10.56
N GLU A 77 -6.98 11.03 11.79
CA GLU A 77 -6.30 12.12 12.50
C GLU A 77 -4.92 11.64 13.02
N HIS A 78 -4.12 11.03 12.14
CA HIS A 78 -2.83 10.43 12.47
C HIS A 78 -1.70 11.25 11.84
N ASP A 79 -0.84 11.83 12.68
CA ASP A 79 0.39 12.46 12.23
C ASP A 79 1.54 11.47 12.40
N LEU A 80 2.01 10.92 11.28
CA LEU A 80 3.10 9.96 11.23
C LEU A 80 4.49 10.62 11.06
N SER A 81 4.60 11.95 11.14
CA SER A 81 5.87 12.65 10.87
C SER A 81 6.79 12.80 12.09
N GLY A 82 6.22 12.74 13.30
CA GLY A 82 6.95 12.95 14.55
C GLY A 82 7.64 11.72 15.13
N ASP A 83 8.47 11.96 16.15
CA ASP A 83 9.07 10.93 17.01
C ASP A 83 8.05 10.24 17.93
N VAL A 84 6.93 10.91 18.18
CA VAL A 84 5.77 10.40 18.89
C VAL A 84 4.56 10.57 17.97
N ILE A 85 3.98 9.43 17.61
CA ILE A 85 2.88 9.31 16.67
C ILE A 85 1.58 9.49 17.43
N LYS A 86 0.79 10.50 17.05
CA LYS A 86 -0.54 10.70 17.60
C LYS A 86 -1.53 9.82 16.86
N ILE A 87 -2.21 8.97 17.60
CA ILE A 87 -3.27 8.11 17.07
C ILE A 87 -4.67 8.62 17.46
N GLY A 88 -5.49 8.91 16.45
CA GLY A 88 -6.94 9.06 16.57
C GLY A 88 -7.67 7.77 16.95
N LYS A 89 -8.98 7.91 17.21
CA LYS A 89 -9.83 6.84 17.78
C LYS A 89 -9.99 5.60 16.89
N ASN A 90 -9.77 5.74 15.58
CA ASN A 90 -10.00 4.68 14.59
C ASN A 90 -8.71 3.93 14.21
N PHE A 91 -7.64 4.06 15.00
CA PHE A 91 -6.40 3.33 14.75
C PHE A 91 -6.54 1.83 15.07
N ASN A 92 -6.77 1.03 14.05
CA ASN A 92 -7.13 -0.38 14.17
C ASN A 92 -6.05 -1.27 14.80
N ASP A 93 -4.77 -0.87 14.72
CA ASP A 93 -3.66 -1.70 15.16
C ASP A 93 -3.30 -1.56 16.65
N THR A 94 -3.97 -0.64 17.38
CA THR A 94 -3.69 -0.37 18.80
C THR A 94 -3.58 -1.66 19.64
N LYS A 95 -4.61 -2.52 19.58
CA LYS A 95 -4.67 -3.75 20.38
C LYS A 95 -3.60 -4.76 19.99
N ASN A 96 -3.24 -4.84 18.70
CA ASN A 96 -2.22 -5.75 18.20
C ASN A 96 -0.84 -5.31 18.70
N ILE A 97 -0.56 -4.01 18.67
CA ILE A 97 0.69 -3.43 19.20
C ILE A 97 0.77 -3.61 20.71
N GLU A 98 -0.28 -3.26 21.47
CA GLU A 98 -0.31 -3.44 22.93
C GLU A 98 -0.01 -4.88 23.34
N LYS A 99 -0.65 -5.84 22.66
CA LYS A 99 -0.44 -7.27 22.90
C LYS A 99 0.97 -7.72 22.56
N LEU A 100 1.51 -7.28 21.42
CA LEU A 100 2.82 -7.72 20.93
C LEU A 100 3.96 -7.18 21.81
N TYR A 101 3.89 -5.90 22.18
CA TYR A 101 4.95 -5.23 22.94
C TYR A 101 4.73 -5.25 24.46
N GLY A 102 3.56 -5.69 24.94
CA GLY A 102 3.23 -5.69 26.37
C GLY A 102 3.11 -4.28 26.95
N ILE A 103 2.58 -3.34 26.17
CA ILE A 103 2.43 -1.93 26.53
C ILE A 103 0.95 -1.51 26.55
N THR A 104 0.68 -0.32 27.08
CA THR A 104 -0.63 0.33 26.97
C THR A 104 -0.47 1.62 26.18
N ILE A 105 -1.32 1.82 25.17
CA ILE A 105 -1.27 2.95 24.26
C ILE A 105 -2.42 3.90 24.61
N ASN A 106 -2.08 5.12 25.02
CA ASN A 106 -3.06 6.18 25.28
C ASN A 106 -2.88 7.31 24.28
N LYS A 107 -3.42 7.13 23.07
CA LYS A 107 -3.40 8.09 21.94
C LYS A 107 -2.01 8.43 21.36
N GLU A 108 -0.93 7.96 21.94
CA GLU A 108 0.42 8.23 21.49
C GLU A 108 1.25 6.94 21.43
N ILE A 109 2.03 6.79 20.36
CA ILE A 109 2.94 5.65 20.16
C ILE A 109 4.32 6.19 19.76
N PRO A 110 5.42 5.79 20.40
CA PRO A 110 6.76 6.13 19.91
C PRO A 110 6.96 5.63 18.48
N ARG A 111 7.54 6.46 17.60
CA ARG A 111 7.76 6.11 16.19
C ARG A 111 8.48 4.78 16.01
N PHE A 112 9.52 4.52 16.82
CA PHE A 112 10.27 3.26 16.75
C PHE A 112 9.42 2.02 17.04
N ILE A 113 8.40 2.10 17.90
CA ILE A 113 7.47 1.00 18.17
C ILE A 113 6.60 0.75 16.94
N LEU A 114 6.01 1.81 16.37
CA LEU A 114 5.13 1.65 15.23
C LEU A 114 5.89 1.22 13.98
N ARG A 115 7.11 1.74 13.77
CA ARG A 115 7.98 1.31 12.67
C ARG A 115 8.35 -0.16 12.81
N ASP A 116 8.74 -0.59 14.00
CA ASP A 116 9.07 -2.00 14.25
C ASP A 116 7.85 -2.90 14.03
N PHE A 117 6.65 -2.46 14.45
CA PHE A 117 5.42 -3.19 14.19
C PHE A 117 5.15 -3.35 12.68
N CYS A 118 5.25 -2.27 11.90
CA CYS A 118 5.07 -2.32 10.46
C CYS A 118 6.15 -3.16 9.76
N LYS A 119 7.40 -3.15 10.27
CA LYS A 119 8.53 -3.94 9.75
C LYS A 119 8.19 -5.43 9.74
N LEU A 120 7.53 -5.92 10.79
CA LEU A 120 7.13 -7.33 10.90
C LEU A 120 6.22 -7.78 9.75
N GLY A 121 5.37 -6.90 9.23
CA GLY A 121 4.53 -7.19 8.07
C GLY A 121 5.36 -7.48 6.82
N PHE A 122 6.49 -6.80 6.66
CA PHE A 122 7.38 -6.98 5.51
C PHE A 122 8.36 -8.16 5.67
N SER A 123 8.60 -8.63 6.90
CA SER A 123 9.57 -9.71 7.19
C SER A 123 9.16 -11.07 6.63
N ASP A 124 7.85 -11.31 6.48
CA ASP A 124 7.28 -12.42 5.71
C ASP A 124 6.15 -11.90 4.84
N ILE A 125 6.51 -11.34 3.67
CA ILE A 125 5.56 -10.69 2.78
C ILE A 125 4.40 -11.59 2.35
N LYS A 126 4.60 -12.93 2.32
CA LYS A 126 3.54 -13.88 1.96
C LYS A 126 2.44 -13.94 3.03
N LYS A 127 2.79 -13.70 4.29
CA LYS A 127 1.85 -13.63 5.42
C LYS A 127 1.30 -12.22 5.67
N HIS A 128 1.72 -11.23 4.88
CA HIS A 128 1.17 -9.88 4.97
C HIS A 128 -0.34 -9.92 4.69
N GLY A 129 -1.14 -9.14 5.45
CA GLY A 129 -2.60 -9.15 5.36
C GLY A 129 -3.14 -8.99 3.93
N PHE A 130 -2.61 -8.01 3.18
CA PHE A 130 -2.94 -7.85 1.75
C PHE A 130 -2.69 -9.10 0.91
N MET A 131 -1.57 -9.80 1.11
CA MET A 131 -1.25 -11.01 0.34
C MET A 131 -2.16 -12.17 0.72
N VAL A 132 -2.45 -12.34 2.02
CA VAL A 132 -3.40 -13.36 2.50
C VAL A 132 -4.79 -13.14 1.91
N THR A 133 -5.31 -11.91 1.99
CA THR A 133 -6.63 -11.57 1.40
C THR A 133 -6.62 -11.73 -0.12
N ASN A 134 -5.55 -11.32 -0.80
CA ASN A 134 -5.42 -11.50 -2.24
C ASN A 134 -5.43 -12.99 -2.63
N GLU A 135 -4.73 -13.85 -1.89
CA GLU A 135 -4.77 -15.31 -2.11
C GLU A 135 -6.16 -15.90 -1.88
N GLU A 136 -6.91 -15.42 -0.89
CA GLU A 136 -8.31 -15.82 -0.68
C GLU A 136 -9.23 -15.41 -1.83
N PHE A 137 -8.98 -14.23 -2.40
CA PHE A 137 -9.75 -13.71 -3.54
C PHE A 137 -9.44 -14.50 -4.81
N LEU A 138 -8.17 -14.83 -5.05
CA LEU A 138 -7.73 -15.62 -6.20
C LEU A 138 -8.17 -17.09 -6.15
N LYS A 139 -8.54 -17.62 -4.98
CA LYS A 139 -9.12 -18.98 -4.84
C LYS A 139 -10.57 -19.08 -5.31
N GLN A 140 -11.25 -17.95 -5.48
CA GLN A 140 -12.63 -17.93 -5.94
C GLN A 140 -12.73 -18.30 -7.42
N LYS A 141 -13.73 -19.10 -7.76
CA LYS A 141 -13.95 -19.59 -9.13
C LYS A 141 -15.05 -18.78 -9.82
N PHE A 142 -14.67 -17.62 -10.34
CA PHE A 142 -15.57 -16.81 -11.16
C PHE A 142 -15.58 -17.28 -12.61
N ASP A 143 -16.77 -17.39 -13.20
CA ASP A 143 -16.93 -17.84 -14.58
C ASP A 143 -16.52 -16.73 -15.58
N ASN A 144 -16.73 -15.47 -15.20
CA ASN A 144 -16.48 -14.32 -16.06
C ASN A 144 -15.73 -13.20 -15.32
N VAL A 145 -14.42 -13.36 -15.17
CA VAL A 145 -13.58 -12.45 -14.37
C VAL A 145 -12.41 -11.86 -15.14
N HIS A 146 -12.12 -10.58 -14.90
CA HIS A 146 -10.86 -9.93 -15.21
C HIS A 146 -10.08 -9.64 -13.93
N TYR A 147 -8.80 -9.98 -13.91
CA TYR A 147 -7.91 -9.69 -12.78
C TYR A 147 -7.11 -8.44 -13.11
N PHE A 148 -7.44 -7.34 -12.44
CA PHE A 148 -6.86 -6.02 -12.68
C PHE A 148 -5.73 -5.76 -11.67
N PRO A 149 -4.47 -5.65 -12.10
CA PRO A 149 -3.36 -5.47 -11.17
C PRO A 149 -3.41 -4.08 -10.53
N VAL A 150 -3.26 -4.02 -9.21
CA VAL A 150 -3.39 -2.76 -8.47
C VAL A 150 -2.34 -1.73 -8.87
N ASN A 151 -1.17 -2.17 -9.34
CA ASN A 151 -0.13 -1.27 -9.82
C ASN A 151 -0.50 -0.48 -11.07
N ALA A 152 -1.52 -0.92 -11.82
CA ALA A 152 -2.06 -0.17 -12.92
C ALA A 152 -2.60 1.19 -12.46
N PHE A 153 -3.18 1.31 -11.25
CA PHE A 153 -3.67 2.59 -10.73
C PHE A 153 -2.60 3.67 -10.59
N TRP A 154 -1.32 3.32 -10.55
CA TRP A 154 -0.21 4.28 -10.50
C TRP A 154 0.78 4.17 -11.67
N ASN A 155 0.39 3.44 -12.70
CA ASN A 155 1.06 3.38 -14.00
C ASN A 155 0.05 3.67 -15.10
N GLN A 156 0.07 4.89 -15.63
CA GLN A 156 -0.94 5.35 -16.59
C GLN A 156 -1.03 4.47 -17.85
N GLU A 157 0.10 4.02 -18.39
CA GLU A 157 0.12 3.17 -19.59
C GLU A 157 -0.59 1.84 -19.30
N LEU A 158 -0.17 1.18 -18.23
CA LEU A 158 -0.77 -0.09 -17.78
C LEU A 158 -2.25 0.09 -17.42
N PHE A 159 -2.63 1.20 -16.78
CA PHE A 159 -4.01 1.52 -16.45
C PHE A 159 -4.93 1.48 -17.68
N PHE A 160 -4.52 2.17 -18.74
CA PHE A 160 -5.31 2.26 -19.97
C PHE A 160 -5.24 0.99 -20.81
N GLU A 161 -4.14 0.23 -20.74
CA GLU A 161 -4.07 -1.12 -21.29
C GLU A 161 -5.10 -2.04 -20.64
N GLU A 162 -5.13 -2.10 -19.31
CA GLU A 162 -6.08 -2.91 -18.56
C GLU A 162 -7.54 -2.47 -18.78
N CYS A 163 -7.80 -1.16 -18.89
CA CYS A 163 -9.12 -0.65 -19.24
C CYS A 163 -9.58 -1.08 -20.65
N LYS A 164 -8.67 -1.13 -21.64
CA LYS A 164 -8.98 -1.64 -22.98
C LYS A 164 -9.33 -3.12 -22.93
N ILE A 165 -8.58 -3.92 -22.18
CA ILE A 165 -8.86 -5.36 -22.00
C ILE A 165 -10.25 -5.56 -21.39
N ILE A 166 -10.57 -4.84 -20.30
CA ILE A 166 -11.89 -4.89 -19.66
C ILE A 166 -12.99 -4.45 -20.64
N ASN A 167 -12.76 -3.36 -21.39
CA ASN A 167 -13.71 -2.85 -22.37
C ASN A 167 -14.05 -3.91 -23.43
N GLU A 168 -13.04 -4.56 -24.00
CA GLU A 168 -13.21 -5.58 -25.02
C GLU A 168 -13.87 -6.84 -24.46
N LYS A 169 -13.49 -7.25 -23.24
CA LYS A 169 -14.01 -8.46 -22.59
C LYS A 169 -15.48 -8.33 -22.23
N PHE A 170 -15.87 -7.22 -21.61
CA PHE A 170 -17.22 -7.01 -21.09
C PHE A 170 -18.09 -6.11 -21.97
N LYS A 171 -17.58 -5.67 -23.14
CA LYS A 171 -18.30 -4.84 -24.11
C LYS A 171 -18.85 -3.55 -23.51
N LEU A 172 -18.01 -2.84 -22.74
CA LEU A 172 -18.43 -1.67 -21.94
C LEU A 172 -18.54 -0.36 -22.72
N ASP A 173 -18.15 -0.34 -23.99
CA ASP A 173 -18.13 0.87 -24.82
C ASP A 173 -17.38 2.05 -24.14
N LEU A 174 -16.17 1.78 -23.64
CA LEU A 174 -15.38 2.79 -22.91
C LEU A 174 -14.77 3.83 -23.86
N SER A 175 -15.02 5.10 -23.58
CA SER A 175 -14.37 6.25 -24.21
C SER A 175 -13.13 6.69 -23.41
N LEU A 176 -11.97 6.18 -23.80
CA LEU A 176 -10.67 6.40 -23.12
C LEU A 176 -9.84 7.53 -23.77
N GLY A 177 -10.49 8.66 -24.06
CA GLY A 177 -9.87 9.83 -24.68
C GLY A 177 -9.12 10.76 -23.71
N GLU A 178 -8.87 12.00 -24.13
CA GLU A 178 -8.12 13.00 -23.36
C GLU A 178 -8.72 13.28 -21.97
N ASP A 179 -10.05 13.31 -21.81
CA ASP A 179 -10.70 13.52 -20.51
C ASP A 179 -10.39 12.39 -19.51
N ALA A 180 -10.35 11.13 -19.99
CA ALA A 180 -10.01 9.98 -19.16
C ALA A 180 -8.55 10.06 -18.70
N VAL A 181 -7.65 10.40 -19.62
CA VAL A 181 -6.23 10.64 -19.34
C VAL A 181 -6.06 11.74 -18.27
N LYS A 182 -6.74 12.86 -18.43
CA LYS A 182 -6.69 13.97 -17.48
C LYS A 182 -7.18 13.56 -16.09
N ILE A 183 -8.29 12.84 -16.00
CA ILE A 183 -8.82 12.37 -14.70
C ILE A 183 -7.87 11.40 -14.01
N HIS A 184 -7.23 10.51 -14.75
CA HIS A 184 -6.20 9.65 -14.19
C HIS A 184 -5.00 10.47 -13.69
N GLN A 185 -4.53 11.47 -14.44
CA GLN A 185 -3.44 12.34 -14.01
C GLN A 185 -3.78 13.10 -12.73
N GLU A 186 -4.98 13.69 -12.65
CA GLU A 186 -5.47 14.36 -11.45
C GLU A 186 -5.50 13.40 -10.24
N PHE A 187 -5.90 12.13 -10.44
CA PHE A 187 -5.84 11.12 -9.39
C PHE A 187 -4.39 10.94 -8.90
N ILE A 188 -3.41 10.77 -9.80
CA ILE A 188 -2.00 10.61 -9.41
C ILE A 188 -1.47 11.84 -8.66
N GLU A 189 -1.82 13.04 -9.13
CA GLU A 189 -1.34 14.31 -8.56
C GLU A 189 -1.81 14.52 -7.12
N LEU A 190 -3.02 14.04 -6.78
CA LEU A 190 -3.60 14.12 -5.44
C LEU A 190 -2.93 13.17 -4.44
N HIS A 191 -2.20 12.14 -4.89
CA HIS A 191 -1.56 11.15 -4.03
C HIS A 191 -0.04 11.36 -3.98
N GLU A 192 0.42 12.22 -3.08
CA GLU A 192 1.84 12.53 -2.90
C GLU A 192 2.71 11.29 -2.67
N GLN A 193 2.17 10.26 -2.02
CA GLN A 193 2.87 9.00 -1.78
C GLN A 193 3.26 8.30 -3.09
N LEU A 194 2.48 8.47 -4.17
CA LEU A 194 2.78 7.88 -5.47
C LEU A 194 3.99 8.54 -6.16
N LYS A 195 4.30 9.80 -5.83
CA LYS A 195 5.46 10.53 -6.36
C LYS A 195 6.78 10.03 -5.76
N THR A 196 6.72 9.46 -4.55
CA THR A 196 7.89 8.97 -3.80
C THR A 196 7.98 7.44 -3.76
N ARG A 197 7.14 6.72 -4.51
CA ARG A 197 6.99 5.25 -4.41
C ARG A 197 8.25 4.41 -4.63
N TYR A 198 9.25 4.94 -5.33
CA TYR A 198 10.50 4.21 -5.62
C TYR A 198 11.62 4.49 -4.60
N ARG A 199 11.47 5.50 -3.75
CA ARG A 199 12.56 6.01 -2.91
C ARG A 199 13.17 4.96 -1.99
N ALA A 200 12.34 4.12 -1.35
CA ALA A 200 12.85 3.05 -0.51
C ALA A 200 13.66 2.00 -1.30
N ASN A 201 13.22 1.67 -2.52
CA ASN A 201 13.93 0.76 -3.41
C ASN A 201 15.23 1.39 -3.93
N ASP A 202 15.22 2.67 -4.30
CA ASP A 202 16.42 3.39 -4.73
C ASP A 202 17.50 3.40 -3.64
N ILE A 203 17.09 3.53 -2.36
CA ILE A 203 17.99 3.42 -1.20
C ILE A 203 18.54 2.00 -1.07
N ILE A 204 17.69 0.98 -1.18
CA ILE A 204 18.11 -0.43 -1.13
C ILE A 204 19.12 -0.72 -2.25
N THR A 205 18.83 -0.31 -3.49
CA THR A 205 19.75 -0.44 -4.62
C THR A 205 21.08 0.27 -4.35
N ALA A 206 21.06 1.50 -3.80
CA ALA A 206 22.28 2.19 -3.45
C ALA A 206 23.11 1.46 -2.37
N ILE A 207 22.47 0.78 -1.41
CA ILE A 207 23.16 -0.07 -0.43
C ILE A 207 23.80 -1.28 -1.12
N GLU A 208 23.05 -1.98 -1.97
CA GLU A 208 23.52 -3.16 -2.73
C GLU A 208 24.69 -2.81 -3.66
N GLU A 209 24.68 -1.62 -4.25
CA GLU A 209 25.76 -1.09 -5.10
C GLU A 209 26.90 -0.44 -4.30
N ASN A 210 26.85 -0.46 -2.97
CA ASN A 210 27.83 0.16 -2.06
C ASN A 210 28.04 1.67 -2.35
N LYS A 211 26.99 2.37 -2.78
CA LYS A 211 26.97 3.81 -3.05
C LYS A 211 26.53 4.56 -1.80
N ASN A 212 27.24 5.63 -1.46
CA ASN A 212 26.86 6.53 -0.38
C ASN A 212 25.90 7.61 -0.89
N VAL A 213 24.63 7.52 -0.52
CA VAL A 213 23.60 8.54 -0.79
C VAL A 213 22.98 9.00 0.52
N THR A 214 22.57 10.27 0.56
CA THR A 214 21.87 10.82 1.72
C THR A 214 20.44 10.27 1.74
N ILE A 215 19.98 9.85 2.92
CA ILE A 215 18.62 9.39 3.16
C ILE A 215 17.83 10.55 3.75
N GLN A 216 16.80 11.01 3.04
CA GLN A 216 15.95 12.12 3.50
C GLN A 216 14.48 11.90 3.11
N GLY A 217 13.60 12.41 3.97
CA GLY A 217 12.17 12.51 3.71
C GLY A 217 11.39 11.19 3.76
N LEU A 218 12.01 10.07 4.14
CA LEU A 218 11.33 8.79 4.30
C LEU A 218 10.16 8.92 5.27
N ASP A 219 9.04 8.29 4.92
CA ASP A 219 7.95 8.07 5.85
C ASP A 219 8.18 6.82 6.71
N LEU A 220 7.34 6.65 7.73
CA LEU A 220 7.47 5.57 8.71
C LEU A 220 7.42 4.18 8.06
N ILE A 221 6.61 4.02 7.02
CA ILE A 221 6.41 2.73 6.36
C ILE A 221 7.60 2.40 5.45
N GLU A 222 8.17 3.38 4.76
CA GLU A 222 9.42 3.17 4.02
C GLU A 222 10.59 2.84 4.95
N GLU A 223 10.70 3.51 6.10
CA GLU A 223 11.69 3.16 7.12
C GLU A 223 11.53 1.70 7.60
N ALA A 224 10.28 1.29 7.88
CA ALA A 224 9.95 -0.07 8.27
C ALA A 224 10.31 -1.11 7.19
N TYR A 225 10.06 -0.77 5.91
CA TYR A 225 10.39 -1.62 4.78
C TYR A 225 11.90 -1.81 4.61
N ILE A 226 12.68 -0.72 4.71
CA ILE A 226 14.14 -0.80 4.67
C ILE A 226 14.68 -1.61 5.86
N TYR A 227 14.14 -1.41 7.06
CA TYR A 227 14.51 -2.21 8.24
C TYR A 227 14.22 -3.70 8.03
N SER A 228 13.08 -4.02 7.42
CA SER A 228 12.75 -5.40 7.10
C SER A 228 13.76 -5.98 6.11
N TRP A 229 14.11 -5.23 5.06
CA TRP A 229 15.14 -5.66 4.10
C TRP A 229 16.49 -5.90 4.78
N ILE A 230 16.92 -5.03 5.70
CA ILE A 230 18.15 -5.22 6.47
C ILE A 230 18.11 -6.59 7.19
N GLU A 231 17.03 -6.86 7.92
CA GLU A 231 16.89 -8.08 8.72
C GLU A 231 16.71 -9.36 7.88
N THR A 232 16.00 -9.30 6.76
CA THR A 232 15.74 -10.47 5.90
C THR A 232 16.91 -10.83 5.02
N THR A 233 17.71 -9.84 4.60
CA THR A 233 18.84 -10.03 3.68
C THR A 233 20.15 -10.31 4.44
N ASN A 234 20.27 -9.84 5.69
CA ASN A 234 21.48 -10.01 6.50
C ASN A 234 21.19 -10.89 7.72
N LYS A 235 21.67 -12.15 7.65
CA LYS A 235 21.42 -13.16 8.69
C LYS A 235 21.86 -12.67 10.07
N ASN A 236 20.95 -12.77 11.05
CA ASN A 236 21.17 -12.44 12.46
C ASN A 236 21.54 -10.97 12.74
N ILE A 237 21.22 -10.06 11.83
CA ILE A 237 21.29 -8.61 12.08
C ILE A 237 19.87 -8.13 12.41
N LEU A 238 19.74 -7.40 13.52
CA LEU A 238 18.50 -6.70 13.89
C LEU A 238 18.62 -5.24 13.50
N ALA A 239 17.55 -4.64 12.98
CA ALA A 239 17.52 -3.21 12.74
C ALA A 239 17.49 -2.43 14.07
N PRO A 240 18.02 -1.19 14.13
CA PRO A 240 18.06 -0.40 15.36
C PRO A 240 16.68 -0.10 15.95
N PHE A 241 16.46 -0.46 17.21
CA PHE A 241 15.22 -0.16 17.93
C PHE A 241 15.28 1.23 18.61
N THR A 242 15.28 2.29 17.79
CA THR A 242 15.43 3.71 18.24
C THR A 242 14.70 4.68 17.32
N ASN A 243 14.24 5.84 17.78
CA ASN A 243 13.56 6.80 16.90
C ASN A 243 14.44 7.29 15.73
N LYS A 244 15.75 7.42 15.97
CA LYS A 244 16.67 7.95 14.96
C LYS A 244 16.88 6.94 13.83
N PHE A 245 16.36 7.25 12.65
CA PHE A 245 16.66 6.52 11.43
C PHE A 245 18.06 6.87 10.90
N PHE A 246 18.58 6.02 10.01
CA PHE A 246 19.84 6.26 9.31
C PHE A 246 19.76 7.50 8.41
N THR A 247 20.84 8.27 8.32
CA THR A 247 20.90 9.50 7.53
C THR A 247 21.59 9.31 6.18
N SER A 248 22.25 8.17 5.97
CA SER A 248 22.87 7.80 4.70
C SER A 248 22.91 6.28 4.52
N THR A 249 23.03 5.82 3.27
CA THR A 249 23.26 4.40 2.99
C THR A 249 24.60 3.93 3.54
N LYS A 250 25.61 4.82 3.65
CA LYS A 250 26.86 4.49 4.32
C LYS A 250 26.68 4.09 5.78
N GLU A 251 25.81 4.78 6.53
CA GLU A 251 25.54 4.39 7.92
C GLU A 251 24.91 2.99 8.01
N ILE A 252 24.04 2.63 7.06
CA ILE A 252 23.43 1.28 6.99
C ILE A 252 24.50 0.23 6.65
N ILE A 253 25.34 0.50 5.64
CA ILE A 253 26.44 -0.38 5.25
C ILE A 253 27.42 -0.59 6.42
N ASP A 254 27.82 0.49 7.08
CA ASP A 254 28.69 0.42 8.26
C ASP A 254 28.00 -0.35 9.40
N TYR A 255 26.71 -0.12 9.66
CA TYR A 255 25.96 -0.86 10.67
C TYR A 255 25.95 -2.36 10.41
N ILE A 256 25.72 -2.78 9.16
CA ILE A 256 25.74 -4.19 8.75
C ILE A 256 27.15 -4.79 8.92
N ASN A 257 28.18 -4.09 8.45
CA ASN A 257 29.56 -4.57 8.47
C ASN A 257 30.15 -4.68 9.88
N TRP A 258 29.75 -3.77 10.77
CA TRP A 258 30.27 -3.69 12.14
C TRP A 258 29.30 -4.24 13.18
N TYR A 259 28.21 -4.89 12.76
CA TYR A 259 27.24 -5.49 13.67
C TYR A 259 27.94 -6.55 14.55
N PRO A 260 27.95 -6.41 15.89
CA PRO A 260 28.79 -7.26 16.71
C PRO A 260 28.33 -8.71 16.68
N HIS A 261 29.25 -9.63 16.40
CA HIS A 261 28.95 -11.06 16.27
C HIS A 261 28.28 -11.69 17.49
N PHE A 262 28.50 -11.18 18.70
CA PHE A 262 27.85 -11.68 19.91
C PHE A 262 26.41 -11.18 20.09
N TYR A 263 25.98 -10.16 19.33
CA TYR A 263 24.56 -9.79 19.19
C TYR A 263 23.86 -10.58 18.08
N HIS A 264 24.56 -11.49 17.38
CA HIS A 264 23.92 -12.41 16.43
C HIS A 264 23.06 -13.42 17.20
N GLY A 265 21.89 -12.98 17.67
CA GLY A 265 20.82 -13.84 18.14
C GLY A 265 20.03 -14.38 16.96
N MET A 266 19.25 -15.45 17.19
CA MET A 266 18.16 -15.77 16.28
C MET A 266 17.27 -14.54 16.20
N ASN A 267 17.04 -14.01 14.99
CA ASN A 267 16.06 -12.97 14.81
C ASN A 267 14.67 -13.57 15.09
N PRO A 268 13.98 -13.19 16.19
CA PRO A 268 12.69 -13.77 16.54
C PRO A 268 11.59 -13.40 15.53
N THR A 269 11.84 -12.42 14.64
CA THR A 269 10.87 -11.89 13.68
C THR A 269 10.89 -12.59 12.33
N LEU A 270 11.95 -13.35 12.00
CA LEU A 270 12.05 -14.05 10.73
C LEU A 270 11.29 -15.38 10.79
N PRO A 271 10.61 -15.80 9.70
CA PRO A 271 10.00 -17.11 9.62
C PRO A 271 11.06 -18.21 9.81
N LYS A 272 10.69 -19.25 10.57
CA LYS A 272 11.53 -20.44 10.79
C LYS A 272 11.62 -21.32 9.55
#